data_AF-I3TGM9-F1
#
_entry.id   AF-I3TGM9-F1
#
_cell.length_a   1.000
_cell.length_b   1.000
_cell.length_c   1.000
_cell.angle_alpha   90.00
_cell.angle_beta   90.00
_cell.angle_gamma   90.00
#
_symmetry.space_group_name_H-M   'P 1'
#
loop_
_entity.id
_entity.type
_entity.pdbx_description
1 polymer ?
#
loop_
_entity_poly.entity_id
_entity_poly.type
_entity_poly.pdbx_seq_one_letter_code
_entity_poly.pdbx_strand_id
1 'polypeptide(L)'
;MNVYPVPDALQHHYKGRGIALGATRNGELVALVYVRDLIPDFADTVEAAPSIGDNARVAQVARALEKDFGFVRVGIVSSWEFCEL
;
A
#
# COMPACT_ATOMS: atom_id res chain seq x y z
N MET A 1 3.44 8.80 11.81
CA MET A 1 2.99 7.43 11.45
C MET A 1 1.49 7.41 11.63
N ASN A 2 0.75 7.51 10.53
CA ASN A 2 -0.71 7.42 10.57
C ASN A 2 -1.14 5.97 10.38
N VAL A 3 -2.26 5.61 10.99
CA VAL A 3 -2.88 4.29 10.89
C VAL A 3 -4.29 4.47 10.34
N TYR A 4 -4.61 3.70 9.31
CA TYR A 4 -5.90 3.75 8.64
C TYR A 4 -6.55 2.36 8.69
N PRO A 5 -7.79 2.23 9.18
CA PRO A 5 -8.50 0.97 9.07
C PRO A 5 -8.74 0.64 7.60
N VAL A 6 -8.66 -0.64 7.24
CA VAL A 6 -9.05 -1.12 5.92
C VAL A 6 -10.58 -1.18 5.89
N PRO A 7 -11.26 -0.32 5.10
CA PRO A 7 -12.71 -0.31 5.04
C PRO A 7 -13.26 -1.57 4.35
N ASP A 8 -14.53 -1.89 4.60
CA ASP A 8 -15.22 -3.03 3.98
C ASP A 8 -15.17 -2.98 2.44
N ALA A 9 -15.18 -1.78 1.85
CA ALA A 9 -15.03 -1.57 0.41
C ALA A 9 -13.70 -2.08 -0.17
N LEU A 10 -12.68 -2.27 0.68
CA LEU A 10 -11.37 -2.82 0.32
C LEU A 10 -11.16 -4.24 0.87
N GLN A 11 -12.19 -4.89 1.41
CA GLN A 11 -12.07 -6.22 2.00
C GLN A 11 -11.49 -7.26 1.01
N HIS A 12 -11.91 -7.19 -0.26
CA HIS A 12 -11.42 -8.07 -1.33
C HIS A 12 -9.97 -7.78 -1.73
N HIS A 13 -9.45 -6.60 -1.41
CA HIS A 13 -8.05 -6.24 -1.60
C HIS A 13 -7.17 -6.67 -0.42
N TYR A 14 -7.75 -6.93 0.76
CA TYR A 14 -7.01 -7.39 1.93
C TYR A 14 -6.50 -8.82 1.74
N LYS A 15 -5.18 -8.99 1.82
CA LYS A 15 -4.48 -10.28 1.65
C LYS A 15 -3.70 -10.69 2.91
N GLY A 16 -4.10 -10.18 4.08
CA GLY A 16 -3.37 -10.38 5.33
C GLY A 16 -2.17 -9.44 5.47
N ARG A 17 -1.19 -9.84 6.28
CA ARG A 17 0.01 -9.04 6.53
C ARG A 17 0.83 -8.85 5.24
N GLY A 18 1.33 -7.64 5.00
CA GLY A 18 2.24 -7.36 3.89
C GLY A 18 2.57 -5.89 3.71
N ILE A 19 3.54 -5.58 2.84
CA ILE A 19 3.83 -4.19 2.45
C ILE A 19 2.93 -3.81 1.27
N ALA A 20 2.39 -2.59 1.31
CA ALA A 20 1.44 -2.11 0.32
C ALA A 20 1.62 -0.62 0.01
N LEU A 21 1.09 -0.23 -1.14
CA LEU A 21 0.71 1.15 -1.44
C LEU A 21 -0.71 1.39 -0.94
N GLY A 22 -0.88 2.38 -0.08
CA GLY A 22 -2.18 2.86 0.39
C GLY A 22 -2.45 4.26 -0.17
N ALA A 23 -3.59 4.45 -0.81
CA ALA A 23 -4.06 5.78 -1.20
C ALA A 23 -5.07 6.29 -0.17
N THR A 24 -4.92 7.53 0.27
CA THR A 24 -5.82 8.14 1.27
C THR A 24 -6.53 9.37 0.74
N ARG A 25 -7.81 9.52 1.10
CA ARG A 25 -8.63 10.68 0.76
C ARG A 25 -9.53 11.03 1.93
N ASN A 26 -9.54 12.29 2.35
CA ASN A 26 -10.33 12.78 3.49
C ASN A 26 -10.11 11.98 4.79
N GLY A 27 -8.91 11.45 5.02
CA GLY A 27 -8.59 10.66 6.21
C GLY A 27 -8.96 9.18 6.14
N GLU A 28 -9.45 8.70 4.99
CA GLU A 28 -9.83 7.30 4.78
C GLU A 28 -8.92 6.62 3.75
N LEU A 29 -8.66 5.32 3.93
CA LEU A 29 -7.97 4.49 2.94
C LEU A 29 -8.94 4.16 1.80
N VAL A 30 -8.64 4.62 0.59
CA VAL A 30 -9.53 4.48 -0.58
C VAL A 30 -9.00 3.52 -1.65
N ALA A 31 -7.71 3.16 -1.60
CA ALA A 31 -7.14 2.11 -2.43
C ALA A 31 -6.00 1.41 -1.71
N LEU A 32 -5.83 0.11 -2.01
CA LEU A 32 -4.79 -0.74 -1.43
C LEU A 32 -4.22 -1.67 -2.49
N VAL A 33 -2.90 -1.65 -2.67
CA VAL A 33 -2.18 -2.54 -3.59
C VAL A 33 -0.96 -3.12 -2.91
N TYR A 34 -0.87 -4.44 -2.81
CA TYR A 34 0.26 -5.11 -2.18
C TYR A 34 1.49 -5.09 -3.10
N VAL A 35 2.66 -4.85 -2.54
CA VAL A 35 3.91 -4.78 -3.30
C VAL A 35 4.27 -6.14 -3.90
N ARG A 36 4.01 -7.24 -3.18
CA ARG A 36 4.21 -8.61 -3.69
C ARG A 36 3.40 -8.96 -4.94
N ASP A 37 2.31 -8.23 -5.23
CA ASP A 37 1.57 -8.41 -6.49
C ASP A 37 2.29 -7.76 -7.68
N LEU A 38 3.17 -6.79 -7.41
CA LEU A 38 3.93 -6.04 -8.40
C LEU A 38 5.34 -6.62 -8.59
N ILE A 39 5.96 -7.02 -7.48
CA ILE A 39 7.29 -7.61 -7.40
C ILE A 39 7.12 -9.03 -6.85
N PRO A 40 7.16 -10.07 -7.72
CA PRO A 40 7.13 -11.45 -7.27
C PRO A 40 8.21 -11.71 -6.22
N ASP A 41 7.89 -12.53 -5.21
CA ASP A 41 8.80 -12.91 -4.12
C ASP A 41 9.34 -11.75 -3.27
N PHE A 42 8.67 -10.59 -3.27
CA PHE A 42 9.02 -9.48 -2.40
C PHE A 42 8.89 -9.88 -0.92
N ALA A 43 9.94 -9.62 -0.14
CA ALA A 43 9.92 -9.82 1.29
C ALA A 43 9.02 -8.75 1.94
N ASP A 44 7.90 -9.17 2.52
CA ASP A 44 6.94 -8.30 3.22
C ASP A 44 7.47 -7.81 4.60
N THR A 45 8.64 -7.19 4.60
CA THR A 45 9.31 -6.65 5.80
C THR A 45 9.64 -5.18 5.64
N VAL A 46 9.77 -4.47 6.76
CA VAL A 46 10.07 -3.03 6.76
C VAL A 46 11.46 -2.76 6.21
N GLU A 47 12.41 -3.67 6.43
CA GLU A 47 13.78 -3.60 5.93
C GLU A 47 13.85 -3.70 4.40
N ALA A 48 12.89 -4.36 3.76
CA ALA A 48 12.80 -4.46 2.30
C ALA A 48 12.13 -3.23 1.66
N ALA A 49 11.37 -2.44 2.44
CA ALA A 49 10.59 -1.31 1.93
C ALA A 49 11.42 -0.24 1.17
N PRO A 50 12.66 0.09 1.56
CA PRO A 50 13.48 1.06 0.80
C PRO A 50 13.72 0.65 -0.67
N SER A 51 13.80 -0.67 -0.96
CA SER A 51 14.01 -1.17 -2.33
C SER A 51 12.83 -0.94 -3.27
N ILE A 52 11.66 -0.56 -2.73
CA ILE A 52 10.44 -0.28 -3.50
C ILE A 52 10.62 0.94 -4.39
N GLY A 53 11.34 1.97 -3.91
CA GLY A 53 11.49 3.25 -4.61
C GLY A 53 12.20 3.13 -5.96
N ASP A 54 13.07 2.14 -6.10
CA ASP A 54 13.82 1.88 -7.34
C ASP A 54 13.04 1.02 -8.34
N ASN A 55 11.88 0.48 -7.95
CA ASN A 55 11.09 -0.39 -8.80
C ASN A 55 10.15 0.39 -9.72
N ALA A 56 10.44 0.37 -11.02
CA ALA A 56 9.66 1.09 -12.04
C ALA A 56 8.17 0.69 -12.07
N ARG A 57 7.84 -0.59 -11.81
CA ARG A 57 6.45 -1.06 -11.81
C ARG A 57 5.69 -0.52 -10.61
N VAL A 58 6.32 -0.48 -9.43
CA VAL A 58 5.70 0.13 -8.25
C VAL A 58 5.53 1.64 -8.45
N ALA A 59 6.55 2.32 -8.99
CA ALA A 59 6.46 3.74 -9.31
C ALA A 59 5.33 4.05 -10.31
N GLN A 60 5.13 3.21 -11.34
CA GLN A 60 4.04 3.36 -12.30
C GLN A 60 2.67 3.22 -11.62
N VAL A 61 2.50 2.20 -10.76
CA VAL A 61 1.24 1.99 -10.04
C VAL A 61 0.98 3.10 -9.03
N ALA A 62 1.99 3.54 -8.28
CA ALA A 62 1.88 4.66 -7.36
C ALA A 62 1.39 5.92 -8.09
N ARG A 63 1.99 6.28 -9.23
CA ARG A 63 1.55 7.44 -10.04
C ARG A 63 0.13 7.31 -10.55
N ALA A 64 -0.30 6.10 -10.93
CA ALA A 64 -1.68 5.86 -11.34
C ALA A 64 -2.66 6.08 -10.17
N LEU A 65 -2.34 5.52 -9.00
CA LEU A 65 -3.13 5.73 -7.79
C LEU A 65 -3.15 7.20 -7.36
N GLU A 66 -2.02 7.91 -7.47
CA GLU A 66 -1.94 9.34 -7.14
C GLU A 66 -2.85 10.18 -8.04
N LYS A 67 -2.90 9.84 -9.34
CA LYS A 67 -3.76 10.52 -10.30
C LYS A 67 -5.25 10.35 -9.96
N ASP A 68 -5.67 9.16 -9.53
CA ASP A 68 -7.08 8.84 -9.32
C ASP A 68 -7.56 9.19 -7.89
N PHE A 69 -6.69 9.08 -6.89
CA PHE A 69 -7.05 9.16 -5.47
C PHE A 69 -6.32 10.27 -4.69
N GLY A 70 -5.25 10.83 -5.23
CA GLY A 70 -4.47 11.90 -4.60
C GLY A 70 -3.22 11.38 -3.90
N PHE A 71 -3.24 11.29 -2.56
CA PHE A 71 -2.03 10.96 -1.80
C PHE A 71 -1.83 9.45 -1.69
N VAL A 72 -0.66 8.97 -2.08
CA VAL A 72 -0.24 7.57 -1.95
C VAL A 72 0.96 7.47 -1.02
N ARG A 73 0.97 6.45 -0.18
CA ARG A 73 2.05 6.15 0.76
C ARG A 73 2.39 4.67 0.72
N VAL A 74 3.65 4.37 1.03
CA VAL A 74 4.07 2.99 1.35
C VAL A 74 3.72 2.75 2.81
N GLY A 75 3.24 1.55 3.12
CA GLY A 75 2.90 1.17 4.48
C GLY A 75 2.87 -0.34 4.67
N ILE A 76 2.76 -0.75 5.92
CA ILE A 76 2.50 -2.14 6.29
C ILE A 76 1.02 -2.35 6.56
N VAL A 77 0.45 -3.37 5.94
CA VAL A 77 -0.88 -3.86 6.27
C VAL A 77 -0.74 -4.95 7.32
N SER A 78 -1.49 -4.85 8.41
CA SER A 78 -1.60 -5.89 9.43
C SER A 78 -2.90 -5.71 10.20
N SER A 79 -3.54 -6.80 10.62
CA SER A 79 -4.71 -6.75 11.50
C SER A 79 -5.84 -5.83 11.00
N TRP A 80 -6.11 -5.81 9.70
CA TRP A 80 -7.09 -4.91 9.06
C TRP A 80 -6.76 -3.42 9.14
N GLU A 81 -5.50 -3.07 9.32
CA GLU A 81 -5.01 -1.70 9.36
C GLU A 81 -3.87 -1.52 8.35
N PHE A 82 -3.81 -0.34 7.74
CA PHE A 82 -2.68 0.16 6.95
C PHE A 82 -1.93 1.20 7.79
N CYS A 83 -0.67 0.90 8.13
CA CYS A 83 0.22 1.78 8.88
C CYS A 83 1.27 2.36 7.94
N GLU A 84 1.31 3.68 7.78
CA GLU A 84 2.29 4.37 6.93
C GLU A 84 3.73 4.12 7.44
N LEU A 85 4.67 3.88 6.51
CA LEU A 85 6.11 3.75 6.79
C LEU A 85 6.86 5.05 6.50
#